data_AF-A0A182FBR2-F1
#
_entry.id   AF-A0A182FBR2-F1
#
_cell.length_a   1.000
_cell.length_b   1.000
_cell.length_c   1.000
_cell.angle_alpha   90.00
_cell.angle_beta   90.00
_cell.angle_gamma   90.00
#
_symmetry.space_group_name_H-M   'P 1'
#
loop_
_entity.id
_entity.type
_entity.pdbx_description
1 polymer ?
#
loop_
_entity_poly.entity_id
_entity_poly.type
_entity_poly.pdbx_seq_one_letter_code
_entity_poly.pdbx_strand_id
1 'polypeptide(L)'
;MFLLIPLVIYPSIGGIFLLAGFVSLFRIRTVMKHDGTRTDKLERLMMRIGFFSGLFILPSLGYVACLFYEYYNWDDWMIQWNRQMCKVFSIPCPAPRPGDANKPNFHIYMLKYVCSMLVGVTSSVWLWSGKTVESWKQFAARLQGKEARNRGAYV
;
A
#
# COMPACT_ATOMS: atom_id res chain seq x y z
N MET A 1 17.36 10.52 13.87
CA MET A 1 18.24 9.44 13.35
C MET A 1 17.72 8.04 13.72
N PHE A 2 17.64 7.66 15.01
CA PHE A 2 17.30 6.29 15.45
C PHE A 2 15.87 5.79 15.15
N LEU A 3 14.86 6.68 15.08
CA LEU A 3 13.47 6.32 14.72
C LEU A 3 13.22 6.39 13.21
N LEU A 4 13.96 7.25 12.50
CA LEU A 4 13.72 7.55 11.10
C LEU A 4 14.38 6.51 10.17
N ILE A 5 15.58 6.04 10.53
CA ILE A 5 16.32 5.01 9.80
C ILE A 5 15.53 3.69 9.67
N PRO A 6 15.03 3.07 10.76
CA PRO A 6 14.25 1.84 10.63
C PRO A 6 12.99 2.06 9.79
N LEU A 7 12.32 3.20 9.97
CA LEU A 7 11.09 3.54 9.24
C LEU A 7 11.30 3.68 7.73
N VAL A 8 12.52 3.91 7.27
CA VAL A 8 12.90 4.02 5.84
C VAL A 8 13.47 2.71 5.30
N ILE A 9 14.28 2.00 6.09
CA ILE A 9 14.92 0.73 5.69
C ILE A 9 13.89 -0.40 5.57
N TYR A 10 12.96 -0.54 6.52
CA TYR A 10 11.94 -1.59 6.47
C TYR A 10 11.07 -1.54 5.21
N PRO A 11 10.49 -0.39 4.81
CA PRO A 11 9.67 -0.31 3.59
C PRO A 11 10.49 -0.42 2.30
N SER A 12 11.74 0.03 2.27
CA SER A 12 12.60 -0.11 1.08
C SER A 12 13.00 -1.57 0.82
N ILE A 13 13.40 -2.30 1.86
CA ILE A 13 13.66 -3.75 1.76
C ILE A 13 12.39 -4.50 1.35
N GLY A 14 11.24 -4.15 1.94
CA GLY A 14 9.95 -4.73 1.58
C GLY A 14 9.59 -4.51 0.10
N GLY A 15 9.85 -3.31 -0.44
CA GLY A 15 9.60 -2.99 -1.85
C GLY A 15 10.45 -3.81 -2.83
N ILE A 16 11.74 -4.01 -2.53
CA ILE A 16 12.64 -4.82 -3.37
C ILE A 16 12.20 -6.29 -3.36
N PHE A 17 11.85 -6.82 -2.19
CA PHE A 17 11.38 -8.20 -2.05
C PHE A 17 10.06 -8.44 -2.80
N LEU A 18 9.11 -7.49 -2.74
CA LEU A 18 7.85 -7.55 -3.47
C LEU A 18 8.05 -7.51 -4.99
N LEU A 19 8.93 -6.64 -5.48
CA LEU A 19 9.31 -6.60 -6.89
C LEU A 19 9.92 -7.93 -7.35
N ALA A 20 10.87 -8.47 -6.59
CA ALA A 20 11.49 -9.75 -6.89
C ALA A 20 10.46 -10.90 -6.91
N GLY A 21 9.54 -10.92 -5.95
CA GLY A 21 8.43 -11.89 -5.88
C GLY A 21 7.50 -11.80 -7.09
N PHE A 22 7.20 -10.59 -7.56
CA PHE A 22 6.40 -10.37 -8.77
C PHE A 22 7.09 -10.89 -10.02
N VAL A 23 8.35 -10.55 -10.23
CA VAL A 23 9.14 -11.05 -11.38
C VAL A 23 9.19 -12.58 -11.37
N SER A 24 9.34 -13.20 -10.19
CA SER A 24 9.32 -14.66 -10.02
C SER A 24 7.97 -15.28 -10.43
N LEU A 25 6.84 -14.68 -10.02
CA LEU A 25 5.50 -15.15 -10.39
C LEU A 25 5.23 -15.07 -11.89
N PHE A 26 5.70 -14.00 -12.56
CA PHE A 26 5.59 -13.87 -14.01
C PHE A 26 6.43 -14.93 -14.74
N ARG A 27 7.65 -15.20 -14.25
CA ARG A 27 8.52 -16.23 -14.81
C ARG A 27 7.90 -17.62 -14.72
N ILE A 28 7.32 -17.97 -13.57
CA ILE A 28 6.62 -19.25 -13.36
C ILE A 28 5.43 -19.38 -14.31
N ARG A 29 4.66 -18.30 -14.51
CA ARG A 29 3.50 -18.30 -15.41
C ARG A 29 3.88 -18.46 -16.88
N THR A 30 4.98 -17.83 -17.31
CA THR A 30 5.50 -17.98 -18.68
C THR A 30 5.92 -19.41 -18.96
N VAL A 31 6.55 -20.09 -18.00
CA VAL A 31 6.94 -21.50 -18.15
C VAL A 31 5.73 -22.44 -18.15
N MET A 32 4.74 -22.20 -17.28
CA MET A 32 3.54 -23.04 -17.17
C MET A 32 2.62 -23.00 -18.41
N LYS A 33 2.66 -21.91 -19.19
CA LYS A 33 1.89 -21.78 -20.44
C LYS A 33 2.36 -22.73 -21.56
N HIS A 34 3.59 -23.26 -21.48
CA HIS A 34 4.11 -24.17 -22.49
C HIS A 34 3.63 -25.63 -22.31
N ASP A 35 3.06 -25.99 -21.15
CA ASP A 35 2.82 -27.39 -20.76
C ASP A 35 1.40 -27.92 -21.04
N GLY A 36 0.52 -27.16 -21.71
CA GLY A 36 -0.72 -27.69 -22.32
C GLY A 36 -1.75 -28.37 -21.38
N THR A 37 -1.65 -28.20 -20.05
CA THR A 37 -2.56 -28.84 -19.09
C THR A 37 -3.87 -28.05 -18.94
N ARG A 38 -5.02 -28.75 -18.83
CA ARG A 38 -6.39 -28.21 -18.58
C ARG A 38 -6.49 -27.48 -17.22
N THR A 39 -5.84 -26.34 -17.09
CA THR A 39 -5.77 -25.54 -15.86
C THR A 39 -6.44 -24.17 -16.00
N ASP A 40 -7.36 -23.99 -16.94
CA ASP A 40 -8.06 -22.70 -17.22
C ASP A 40 -8.62 -21.98 -15.98
N LYS A 41 -9.18 -22.74 -15.02
CA LYS A 41 -9.69 -22.17 -13.76
C LYS A 41 -8.55 -21.69 -12.85
N LEU A 42 -7.47 -22.46 -12.78
CA LEU A 42 -6.26 -22.09 -12.03
C LEU A 42 -5.57 -20.90 -12.70
N GLU A 43 -5.50 -20.87 -14.04
CA GLU A 43 -4.87 -19.81 -14.81
C GLU A 43 -5.60 -18.47 -14.63
N ARG A 44 -6.95 -18.47 -14.63
CA ARG A 44 -7.75 -17.27 -14.32
C ARG A 44 -7.54 -16.79 -12.89
N LEU A 45 -7.41 -17.70 -11.93
CA LEU A 45 -7.13 -17.36 -10.53
C LEU A 45 -5.72 -16.76 -10.38
N MET A 46 -4.71 -17.38 -11.00
CA MET A 46 -3.34 -16.90 -10.99
C MET A 46 -3.18 -15.57 -11.73
N MET A 47 -3.90 -15.34 -12.83
CA MET A 47 -3.96 -14.03 -13.51
C MET A 47 -4.47 -12.94 -12.59
N ARG A 48 -5.56 -13.23 -11.88
CA ARG A 48 -6.16 -12.31 -10.93
C ARG A 48 -5.14 -11.96 -9.85
N ILE A 49 -4.50 -12.97 -9.26
CA ILE A 49 -3.47 -12.82 -8.22
C ILE A 49 -2.29 -11.95 -8.71
N GLY A 50 -1.78 -12.23 -9.93
CA GLY A 50 -0.68 -11.46 -10.53
C GLY A 50 -1.04 -10.01 -10.82
N PHE A 51 -2.22 -9.75 -11.39
CA PHE A 51 -2.67 -8.39 -11.70
C PHE A 51 -2.85 -7.54 -10.44
N PHE A 52 -3.47 -8.09 -9.40
CA PHE A 52 -3.63 -7.41 -8.11
C PHE A 52 -2.28 -7.16 -7.40
N SER A 53 -1.35 -8.11 -7.48
CA SER A 53 0.02 -7.92 -6.97
C SER A 53 0.74 -6.80 -7.73
N GLY A 54 0.57 -6.69 -9.05
CA GLY A 54 1.12 -5.59 -9.85
C GLY A 54 0.55 -4.22 -9.46
N LEU A 55 -0.77 -4.14 -9.27
CA LEU A 55 -1.44 -2.95 -8.77
C LEU A 55 -1.03 -2.56 -7.35
N PHE A 56 -0.53 -3.50 -6.55
CA PHE A 56 0.00 -3.25 -5.21
C PHE A 56 1.46 -2.75 -5.21
N ILE A 57 2.25 -3.17 -6.20
CA ILE A 57 3.65 -2.73 -6.34
C ILE A 57 3.73 -1.24 -6.69
N LEU A 58 2.82 -0.73 -7.51
CA LEU A 58 2.77 0.69 -7.89
C LEU A 58 2.67 1.65 -6.68
N PRO A 59 1.68 1.53 -5.77
CA PRO A 59 1.60 2.36 -4.58
C PRO A 59 2.74 2.09 -3.60
N SER A 60 3.25 0.85 -3.53
CA SER A 60 4.44 0.53 -2.72
C SER A 60 5.68 1.28 -3.21
N LEU A 61 5.93 1.31 -4.51
CA LEU A 61 7.05 2.05 -5.12
C LEU A 61 6.87 3.56 -4.98
N GLY A 62 5.67 4.07 -5.22
CA GLY A 62 5.35 5.48 -5.03
C GLY A 62 5.59 5.94 -3.60
N TYR A 63 5.17 5.14 -2.60
CA TYR A 63 5.41 5.44 -1.19
C TYR A 63 6.91 5.49 -0.86
N VAL A 64 7.69 4.51 -1.33
CA VAL A 64 9.15 4.49 -1.12
C VAL A 64 9.85 5.68 -1.78
N ALA A 65 9.45 6.04 -3.00
CA ALA A 65 9.99 7.20 -3.70
C ALA A 65 9.69 8.51 -2.94
N CYS A 66 8.48 8.66 -2.38
CA CYS A 66 8.13 9.80 -1.53
C CYS A 66 8.99 9.85 -0.27
N LEU A 67 9.21 8.71 0.41
CA LEU A 67 10.06 8.64 1.59
C LEU A 67 11.52 8.99 1.29
N PHE A 68 12.06 8.54 0.16
CA PHE A 68 13.42 8.86 -0.25
C PHE A 68 13.58 10.37 -0.52
N TYR A 69 12.59 10.97 -1.19
CA TYR A 69 12.55 12.42 -1.41
C TYR A 69 12.49 13.21 -0.10
N GLU A 70 11.64 12.79 0.85
CA GLU A 70 11.56 13.42 2.17
C GLU A 70 12.90 13.30 2.94
N TYR A 71 13.56 12.14 2.89
CA TYR A 71 14.83 11.92 3.56
C TYR A 71 15.94 12.84 3.02
N TYR A 72 16.04 12.97 1.70
CA TYR A 72 17.08 13.78 1.07
C TYR A 72 16.94 15.28 1.41
N ASN A 73 15.71 15.79 1.44
CA ASN A 73 15.46 17.22 1.69
C ASN A 73 15.20 17.54 3.17
N TRP A 74 15.23 16.55 4.06
CA TRP A 74 14.88 16.70 5.48
C TRP A 74 15.75 17.74 6.20
N ASP A 75 17.07 17.72 5.95
CA ASP A 75 18.03 18.58 6.65
C ASP A 75 17.76 20.07 6.36
N ASP A 76 17.59 20.41 5.07
CA ASP A 76 17.28 21.76 4.64
C ASP A 76 15.90 22.23 5.14
N TRP A 77 14.89 21.37 5.09
CA TRP A 77 13.55 21.69 5.60
C TRP A 77 13.54 21.90 7.12
N MET A 78 14.32 21.12 7.87
CA MET A 78 14.46 21.28 9.31
C MET A 78 15.15 22.59 9.68
N ILE A 79 16.19 22.98 8.95
CA ILE A 79 16.87 24.27 9.15
C ILE A 79 15.89 25.41 8.88
N GLN A 80 15.10 25.31 7.81
CA GLN A 80 14.12 26.33 7.46
C GLN A 80 12.97 26.42 8.47
N TRP A 81 12.45 25.27 8.92
CA TRP A 81 11.45 25.22 10.00
C TRP A 81 12.00 25.82 11.29
N ASN A 82 13.24 25.48 11.65
CA ASN A 82 13.89 26.02 12.85
C ASN A 82 14.03 27.55 12.77
N ARG A 83 14.29 28.13 11.59
CA ARG A 83 14.30 29.59 11.43
C ARG A 83 12.94 30.25 11.61
N GLN A 84 11.88 29.61 11.12
CA GLN A 84 10.52 30.13 11.30
C GLN A 84 10.10 30.08 12.77
N MET A 85 10.50 29.01 13.46
CA MET A 85 10.12 28.73 14.83
C MET A 85 11.07 29.33 15.87
N CYS A 86 12.30 29.71 15.50
CA CYS A 86 13.30 30.19 16.47
C CYS A 86 12.82 31.40 17.28
N LYS A 87 12.10 32.33 16.64
CA LYS A 87 11.53 33.52 17.29
C LYS A 87 10.36 33.19 18.20
N VAL A 88 9.56 32.19 17.85
CA VAL A 88 8.38 31.76 18.61
C VAL A 88 8.80 31.01 19.87
N PHE A 89 9.81 30.14 19.76
CA PHE A 89 10.27 29.29 20.86
C PHE A 89 11.51 29.83 21.59
N SER A 90 11.98 31.04 21.25
CA SER A 90 13.17 31.69 21.88
C SER A 90 14.42 30.81 21.89
N ILE A 91 14.66 30.09 20.78
CA ILE A 91 15.82 29.23 20.55
C ILE A 91 16.78 29.91 19.56
N PRO A 92 18.10 29.60 19.59
CA PRO A 92 19.08 30.25 18.73
C PRO A 92 18.80 29.98 17.24
N CYS A 93 18.65 31.06 16.47
CA CYS A 93 18.35 30.98 15.04
C CYS A 93 19.61 30.59 14.24
N PRO A 94 19.51 29.61 13.31
CA PRO A 94 20.65 29.21 12.48
C PRO A 94 20.98 30.28 11.43
N ALA A 95 22.27 30.46 11.14
CA ALA A 95 22.79 31.52 10.26
C ALA A 95 22.21 31.44 8.82
N PRO A 96 21.88 32.58 8.17
CA PRO A 96 21.38 32.63 6.80
C PRO A 96 22.39 32.07 5.79
N ARG A 97 21.96 31.13 4.94
CA ARG A 97 22.72 30.59 3.81
C ARG A 97 22.09 31.10 2.49
N PRO A 98 22.88 31.38 1.46
CA PRO A 98 22.32 31.69 0.15
C PRO A 98 21.67 30.42 -0.43
N GLY A 99 20.37 30.48 -0.74
CA GLY A 99 19.59 29.34 -1.30
C GLY A 99 18.42 28.84 -0.45
N ASP A 100 18.14 29.47 0.69
CA ASP A 100 17.19 28.99 1.72
C ASP A 100 15.68 29.12 1.39
N ALA A 101 15.30 28.95 0.13
CA ALA A 101 13.90 28.95 -0.31
C ALA A 101 13.34 27.54 -0.56
N ASN A 102 14.06 26.48 -0.18
CA ASN A 102 13.57 25.10 -0.31
C ASN A 102 12.46 24.83 0.72
N LYS A 103 11.22 25.06 0.30
CA LYS A 103 10.02 24.65 1.04
C LYS A 103 9.65 23.22 0.63
N PRO A 104 9.14 22.40 1.55
CA PRO A 104 8.61 21.09 1.19
C PRO A 104 7.47 21.22 0.18
N ASN A 105 7.55 20.47 -0.91
CA ASN A 105 6.48 20.37 -1.88
C ASN A 105 5.29 19.61 -1.25
N PHE A 106 4.24 20.35 -0.92
CA PHE A 106 3.03 19.82 -0.28
C PHE A 106 2.42 18.63 -1.03
N HIS A 107 2.46 18.66 -2.35
CA HIS A 107 1.92 17.58 -3.21
C HIS A 107 2.61 16.23 -2.96
N ILE A 108 3.92 16.21 -2.70
CA ILE A 108 4.67 14.97 -2.46
C ILE A 108 4.30 14.39 -1.09
N TYR A 109 4.10 15.26 -0.09
CA TYR A 109 3.58 14.86 1.22
C TYR A 109 2.19 14.24 1.12
N MET A 110 1.29 14.83 0.33
CA MET A 110 -0.06 14.28 0.13
C MET A 110 -0.03 12.94 -0.61
N LEU A 111 0.87 12.81 -1.61
CA LEU A 111 1.01 11.57 -2.38
C LEU A 111 1.40 10.38 -1.49
N LYS A 112 2.26 10.59 -0.48
CA LYS A 112 2.59 9.57 0.53
C LYS A 112 1.34 8.98 1.20
N TYR A 113 0.43 9.84 1.66
CA TYR A 113 -0.80 9.40 2.32
C TYR A 113 -1.71 8.65 1.36
N VAL A 114 -1.85 9.14 0.13
CA VAL A 114 -2.61 8.44 -0.92
C VAL A 114 -2.03 7.06 -1.21
N CYS A 115 -0.71 6.93 -1.37
CA CYS A 115 -0.05 5.64 -1.56
C CYS A 115 -0.29 4.67 -0.39
N SER A 116 -0.25 5.15 0.86
CA SER A 116 -0.53 4.31 2.04
C SER A 116 -2.00 3.86 2.12
N MET A 117 -2.95 4.72 1.72
CA MET A 117 -4.37 4.39 1.67
C MET A 117 -4.66 3.37 0.57
N LEU A 118 -4.03 3.49 -0.59
CA LEU A 118 -4.17 2.54 -1.70
C LEU A 118 -3.71 1.12 -1.31
N VAL A 119 -2.67 0.99 -0.49
CA VAL A 119 -2.23 -0.30 0.08
C VAL A 119 -3.34 -0.94 0.94
N GLY A 120 -4.08 -0.17 1.72
CA GLY A 120 -5.23 -0.68 2.50
C GLY A 120 -6.46 -1.00 1.64
N VAL A 121 -6.71 -0.22 0.59
CA VAL A 121 -7.84 -0.48 -0.33
C VAL A 121 -7.59 -1.72 -1.18
N THR A 122 -6.38 -1.91 -1.68
CA THR A 122 -6.01 -3.07 -2.52
C THR A 122 -6.14 -4.40 -1.76
N SER A 123 -5.76 -4.44 -0.47
CA SER A 123 -5.96 -5.62 0.39
C SER A 123 -7.43 -5.89 0.71
N SER A 124 -8.24 -4.85 0.82
CA SER A 124 -9.69 -4.96 1.04
C SER A 124 -10.41 -5.55 -0.18
N VAL A 125 -10.07 -5.06 -1.39
CA VAL A 125 -10.64 -5.55 -2.66
C VAL A 125 -10.23 -7.00 -2.94
N TRP A 126 -9.05 -7.42 -2.48
CA TRP A 126 -8.61 -8.81 -2.58
C TRP A 126 -9.53 -9.79 -1.85
N LEU A 127 -10.01 -9.40 -0.66
CA LEU A 127 -10.85 -10.23 0.20
C LEU A 127 -12.29 -10.35 -0.33
N TRP A 128 -12.72 -9.42 -1.19
CA TRP A 128 -14.02 -9.45 -1.85
C TRP A 128 -14.00 -10.44 -3.03
N SER A 129 -14.07 -11.73 -2.70
CA SER A 129 -14.41 -12.76 -3.67
C SER A 129 -15.93 -12.89 -3.76
N GLY A 130 -16.47 -13.21 -4.94
CA GLY A 130 -17.91 -13.49 -5.10
C GLY A 130 -18.40 -14.60 -4.17
N LYS A 131 -17.52 -15.52 -3.79
CA LYS A 131 -17.80 -16.53 -2.75
C LYS A 131 -17.98 -15.91 -1.36
N THR A 132 -17.16 -14.92 -1.01
CA THR A 132 -17.25 -14.18 0.25
C THR A 132 -18.58 -13.42 0.31
N VAL A 133 -18.93 -12.70 -0.75
CA VAL A 133 -20.20 -11.94 -0.81
C VAL A 133 -21.41 -12.84 -0.66
N GLU A 134 -21.38 -14.03 -1.27
CA GLU A 134 -22.49 -15.00 -1.16
C GLU A 134 -22.61 -15.60 0.25
N SER A 135 -21.50 -15.95 0.89
CA SER A 135 -21.51 -16.37 2.30
C SER A 135 -21.97 -15.26 3.24
N TRP A 136 -21.62 -14.00 2.98
CA TRP A 136 -22.10 -12.85 3.75
C TRP A 136 -23.60 -12.60 3.56
N LYS A 137 -24.13 -12.80 2.35
CA LYS A 137 -25.57 -12.76 2.10
C LYS A 137 -26.31 -13.87 2.85
N GLN A 138 -25.79 -15.09 2.84
CA GLN A 138 -26.37 -16.22 3.58
C GLN A 138 -26.32 -15.97 5.09
N PHE A 139 -25.21 -15.44 5.61
CA PHE A 139 -25.08 -15.07 7.01
C PHE A 139 -26.04 -13.93 7.41
N ALA A 140 -26.17 -12.90 6.57
CA ALA A 140 -27.12 -11.82 6.78
C ALA A 140 -28.58 -12.32 6.74
N ALA A 141 -28.91 -13.26 5.83
CA ALA A 141 -30.23 -13.87 5.77
C ALA A 141 -30.56 -14.74 7.00
N ARG A 142 -29.55 -15.41 7.59
CA ARG A 142 -29.67 -16.13 8.87
C ARG A 142 -29.93 -15.19 10.04
N LEU A 143 -29.19 -14.08 10.11
CA LEU A 143 -29.39 -13.04 11.13
C LEU A 143 -30.76 -12.35 11.01
N GLN A 144 -31.30 -12.21 9.80
CA GLN A 144 -32.66 -11.71 9.54
C GLN A 144 -33.76 -12.75 9.83
N GLY A 145 -33.43 -13.93 10.37
CA GLY A 145 -34.42 -14.92 10.81
C GLY A 145 -35.14 -15.67 9.69
N LYS A 146 -34.70 -15.54 8.42
CA LYS A 146 -35.36 -16.24 7.29
C LYS A 146 -35.23 -17.76 7.35
N GLU A 147 -34.26 -18.31 8.09
CA GLU A 147 -34.10 -19.77 8.28
C GLU A 147 -35.11 -20.36 9.28
N ALA A 148 -35.67 -19.57 10.20
CA ALA A 148 -36.69 -20.05 11.14
C ALA A 148 -38.03 -20.34 10.45
N ARG A 149 -38.30 -19.76 9.27
CA ARG A 149 -39.58 -19.94 8.56
C ARG A 149 -39.69 -21.27 7.80
N ASN A 150 -38.58 -21.96 7.53
CA ASN A 150 -38.61 -23.25 6.80
C ASN A 150 -38.65 -24.48 7.70
N ARG A 151 -38.42 -24.35 9.02
CA ARG A 151 -38.59 -25.47 9.97
C ARG A 151 -40.02 -25.63 10.50
N GLY A 152 -40.89 -24.64 10.30
CA GLY A 152 -42.29 -24.69 10.70
C GLY A 152 -43.26 -25.21 9.64
N ALA A 153 -42.77 -25.66 8.48
CA ALA A 153 -43.60 -26.17 7.38
C ALA A 153 -43.62 -27.71 7.28
N TYR A 154 -43.02 -28.41 8.25
CA TYR A 154 -43.01 -29.87 8.38
C TYR A 154 -43.37 -30.32 9.81
N VAL A 155 -44.25 -29.58 10.49
CA VAL A 155 -44.94 -30.03 11.70
C VAL A 155 -46.44 -29.92 11.46
#